data_AF-A0AAX6FQI2-F1
#
_entry.id   AF-A0AAX6FQI2-F1
#
_cell.length_a   1.000
_cell.length_b   1.000
_cell.length_c   1.000
_cell.angle_alpha   90.00
_cell.angle_beta   90.00
_cell.angle_gamma   90.00
#
_symmetry.space_group_name_H-M   'P 1'
#
loop_
_entity.id
_entity.type
_entity.pdbx_description
1 polymer ?
#
loop_
_entity_poly.entity_id
_entity_poly.type
_entity_poly.pdbx_seq_one_letter_code
_entity_poly.pdbx_strand_id
1 'polypeptide(L)'
;MLIICLRMSKMDGFLLEVLDKVSPGSVNWKHASKPPIKMPFRKVENCNQVIKIGKQLNFSLVNVAGNDIVQGNKKLILAFLWQLMRSNILQLLNNLRFHSQGKEMTDADILNWANNKVKKSGRTSQMESFKDRNLSNGIFFLELLSAVEPRIVNWKLVTAGEEDEDKKLNATYIISVARKLGCSIFLLPEDIMEVNQKMILTLTASIMYWSLQREAVENSESTELSADDASQKTPSEGEEDGSAVAESVSGLTIDDASTES
;
A
#
# COMPACT_ATOMS: atom_id res chain seq x y z
N MET A 1 -13.19 -7.40 9.24
CA MET A 1 -13.85 -6.09 9.49
C MET A 1 -15.38 -6.11 9.39
N LEU A 2 -16.02 -6.82 8.45
CA LEU A 2 -17.49 -6.97 8.49
C LEU A 2 -18.01 -7.54 9.83
N ILE A 3 -17.25 -8.46 10.43
CA ILE A 3 -17.53 -9.03 11.77
C ILE A 3 -17.43 -7.96 12.88
N ILE A 4 -16.65 -6.89 12.68
CA ILE A 4 -16.54 -5.75 13.62
C ILE A 4 -17.84 -4.93 13.61
N CYS A 5 -18.44 -4.71 12.44
CA CYS A 5 -19.77 -4.10 12.33
C CYS A 5 -20.90 -5.03 12.84
N LEU A 6 -20.79 -6.34 12.64
CA LEU A 6 -21.83 -7.29 13.06
C LEU A 6 -21.82 -7.58 14.57
N ARG A 7 -20.68 -7.45 15.26
CA ARG A 7 -20.57 -7.58 16.73
C ARG A 7 -20.68 -6.26 17.50
N MET A 8 -21.27 -5.23 16.89
CA MET A 8 -21.48 -3.90 17.50
C MET A 8 -22.35 -3.91 18.77
N SER A 9 -22.99 -5.02 19.11
CA SER A 9 -23.80 -5.16 20.33
C SER A 9 -22.99 -5.24 21.63
N LYS A 10 -21.64 -5.32 21.58
CA LYS A 10 -20.76 -5.33 22.77
C LYS A 10 -19.49 -4.50 22.55
N MET A 11 -19.63 -3.17 22.51
CA MET A 11 -18.51 -2.21 22.36
C MET A 11 -17.55 -2.13 23.55
N ASP A 12 -17.83 -2.83 24.65
CA ASP A 12 -16.99 -2.80 25.85
C ASP A 12 -15.56 -3.25 25.49
N GLY A 13 -14.60 -2.32 25.42
CA GLY A 13 -13.17 -2.62 25.22
C GLY A 13 -12.74 -3.03 23.80
N PHE A 14 -13.65 -3.45 22.91
CA PHE A 14 -13.28 -3.93 21.57
C PHE A 14 -12.56 -2.88 20.71
N LEU A 15 -12.98 -1.61 20.78
CA LEU A 15 -12.31 -0.54 20.03
C LEU A 15 -10.85 -0.32 20.46
N LEU A 16 -10.53 -0.57 21.73
CA LEU A 16 -9.16 -0.53 22.23
C LEU A 16 -8.34 -1.68 21.64
N GLU A 17 -8.89 -2.89 21.58
CA GLU A 17 -8.20 -4.02 20.93
C GLU A 17 -7.87 -3.74 19.46
N VAL A 18 -8.81 -3.15 18.71
CA VAL A 18 -8.56 -2.78 17.32
C VAL A 18 -7.50 -1.70 17.21
N LEU A 19 -7.53 -0.68 18.08
CA LEU A 19 -6.52 0.37 18.10
C LEU A 19 -5.12 -0.18 18.39
N ASP A 20 -4.99 -1.10 19.35
CA ASP A 20 -3.70 -1.73 19.68
C ASP A 20 -3.20 -2.64 18.55
N LYS A 21 -4.10 -3.21 17.74
CA LYS A 21 -3.72 -3.97 16.54
C LYS A 21 -3.27 -3.07 15.39
N VAL A 22 -3.94 -1.94 15.18
CA VAL A 22 -3.61 -0.99 14.11
C VAL A 22 -2.37 -0.17 14.46
N SER A 23 -2.21 0.20 15.72
CA SER A 23 -1.10 0.98 16.26
C SER A 23 -0.63 0.34 17.57
N PRO A 24 0.30 -0.65 17.49
CA PRO A 24 0.81 -1.35 18.66
C PRO A 24 1.39 -0.42 19.72
N GLY A 25 0.95 -0.57 20.96
CA GLY A 25 1.41 0.25 22.08
C GLY A 25 0.65 1.58 22.25
N SER A 26 -0.34 1.85 21.41
CA SER A 26 -1.21 3.03 21.56
C SER A 26 -2.14 2.94 22.78
N VAL A 27 -2.49 1.73 23.21
CA VAL A 27 -3.42 1.50 24.32
C VAL A 27 -2.69 1.32 25.65
N ASN A 28 -3.04 2.14 26.63
CA ASN A 28 -2.62 1.90 28.01
C ASN A 28 -3.62 0.96 28.71
N TRP A 29 -3.31 -0.33 28.68
CA TRP A 29 -4.12 -1.39 29.28
C TRP A 29 -4.27 -1.29 30.81
N LYS A 30 -3.41 -0.53 31.51
CA LYS A 30 -3.56 -0.30 32.96
C LYS A 30 -4.79 0.55 33.28
N HIS A 31 -5.22 1.40 32.35
CA HIS A 31 -6.39 2.26 32.48
C HIS A 31 -7.61 1.73 31.72
N ALA A 32 -7.51 0.52 31.15
CA ALA A 32 -8.59 -0.10 30.39
C ALA A 32 -9.30 -1.18 31.23
N SER A 33 -10.62 -1.20 31.17
CA SER A 33 -11.44 -2.25 31.78
C SER A 33 -11.81 -3.33 30.77
N LYS A 34 -11.57 -4.61 31.10
CA LYS A 34 -11.94 -5.74 30.24
C LYS A 34 -13.42 -6.13 30.42
N PRO A 35 -14.09 -6.62 29.37
CA PRO A 35 -15.45 -7.16 29.48
C PRO A 35 -15.54 -8.40 30.36
N PRO A 36 -16.71 -8.67 31.00
CA PRO A 36 -17.93 -7.86 30.99
C PRO A 36 -17.85 -6.65 31.94
N ILE A 37 -18.10 -5.44 31.41
CA ILE A 37 -18.03 -4.20 32.19
C ILE A 37 -19.42 -3.91 32.79
N LYS A 38 -19.57 -4.16 34.10
CA LYS A 38 -20.84 -3.91 34.81
C LYS A 38 -21.07 -2.42 35.12
N MET A 39 -20.01 -1.68 35.43
CA MET A 39 -20.11 -0.28 35.86
C MET A 39 -20.13 0.67 34.65
N PRO A 40 -21.16 1.51 34.47
CA PRO A 40 -21.26 2.41 33.32
C PRO A 40 -20.06 3.36 33.16
N PHE A 41 -19.51 3.89 34.26
CA PHE A 41 -18.38 4.82 34.20
C PHE A 41 -17.12 4.17 33.58
N ARG A 42 -16.89 2.88 33.81
CA ARG A 42 -15.77 2.13 33.22
C ARG A 42 -15.88 2.01 31.69
N LYS A 43 -17.11 1.96 31.16
CA LYS A 43 -17.34 2.00 29.70
C LYS A 43 -16.95 3.35 29.12
N VAL A 44 -17.31 4.43 29.82
CA VAL A 44 -16.95 5.81 29.45
C VAL A 44 -15.43 6.02 29.52
N GLU A 45 -14.75 5.50 30.54
CA GLU A 45 -13.28 5.55 30.65
C GLU A 45 -12.60 4.91 29.44
N ASN A 46 -13.01 3.69 29.05
CA ASN A 46 -12.49 3.02 27.86
C ASN A 46 -12.75 3.87 26.60
N CYS A 47 -13.96 4.39 26.41
CA CYS A 47 -14.29 5.18 25.23
C CYS A 47 -13.55 6.54 25.21
N ASN A 48 -13.28 7.14 26.36
CA ASN A 48 -12.45 8.34 26.45
C ASN A 48 -11.00 8.05 26.01
N GLN A 49 -10.45 6.88 26.38
CA GLN A 49 -9.16 6.45 25.89
C GLN A 49 -9.16 6.24 24.36
N VAL A 50 -10.21 5.64 23.79
CA VAL A 50 -10.39 5.50 22.34
C VAL A 50 -10.34 6.85 21.63
N ILE A 51 -11.09 7.84 22.12
CA ILE A 51 -11.10 9.20 21.54
C ILE A 51 -9.73 9.86 21.68
N LYS A 52 -9.06 9.71 22.84
CA LYS A 52 -7.72 10.25 23.07
C LYS A 52 -6.71 9.70 22.05
N ILE A 53 -6.69 8.38 21.87
CA ILE A 53 -5.80 7.72 20.90
C ILE A 53 -6.15 8.17 19.49
N GLY A 54 -7.44 8.23 19.12
CA GLY A 54 -7.86 8.72 17.81
C GLY A 54 -7.34 10.14 17.52
N LYS A 55 -7.38 11.05 18.51
CA LYS A 55 -6.80 12.39 18.38
C LYS A 55 -5.28 12.36 18.19
N GLN A 56 -4.58 11.47 18.88
CA GLN A 56 -3.12 11.28 18.71
C GLN A 56 -2.77 10.73 17.32
N LEU A 57 -3.66 9.94 16.73
CA LEU A 57 -3.57 9.46 15.33
C LEU A 57 -4.10 10.49 14.32
N ASN A 58 -4.29 11.75 14.72
CA ASN A 58 -4.79 12.86 13.89
C ASN A 58 -6.19 12.61 13.30
N PHE A 59 -7.06 11.87 14.00
CA PHE A 59 -8.45 11.72 13.58
C PHE A 59 -9.25 13.01 13.86
N SER A 60 -10.28 13.23 13.04
CA SER A 60 -11.09 14.45 13.08
C SER A 60 -12.25 14.25 14.05
N LEU A 61 -11.93 14.33 15.34
CA LEU A 61 -12.86 14.06 16.45
C LEU A 61 -13.29 15.36 17.15
N VAL A 62 -13.70 16.36 16.36
CA VAL A 62 -14.19 17.65 16.88
C VAL A 62 -15.53 17.45 17.58
N ASN A 63 -15.64 17.91 18.82
CA ASN A 63 -16.85 17.77 19.66
C ASN A 63 -17.32 16.32 19.86
N VAL A 64 -16.42 15.34 19.81
CA VAL A 64 -16.73 13.92 20.09
C VAL A 64 -16.20 13.55 21.48
N ALA A 65 -17.05 12.92 22.30
CA ALA A 65 -16.72 12.41 23.62
C ALA A 65 -16.88 10.89 23.71
N GLY A 66 -16.27 10.26 24.72
CA GLY A 66 -16.43 8.82 24.94
C GLY A 66 -17.89 8.42 25.21
N ASN A 67 -18.68 9.32 25.79
CA ASN A 67 -20.09 9.08 26.05
C ASN A 67 -20.92 8.90 24.75
N ASP A 68 -20.55 9.57 23.65
CA ASP A 68 -21.23 9.39 22.36
C ASP A 68 -21.11 7.95 21.84
N ILE A 69 -19.95 7.33 22.08
CA ILE A 69 -19.70 5.92 21.72
C ILE A 69 -20.50 5.00 22.65
N VAL A 70 -20.51 5.27 23.96
CA VAL A 70 -21.28 4.48 24.95
C VAL A 70 -22.78 4.52 24.66
N GLN A 71 -23.31 5.66 24.22
CA GLN A 71 -24.70 5.82 23.81
C GLN A 71 -25.01 5.18 22.45
N GLY A 72 -24.00 4.65 21.75
CA GLY A 72 -24.19 3.99 20.46
C GLY A 72 -24.48 4.94 19.31
N ASN A 73 -23.92 6.16 19.31
CA ASN A 73 -24.09 7.11 18.22
C ASN A 73 -23.47 6.55 16.92
N LYS A 74 -24.32 5.91 16.10
CA LYS A 74 -23.91 5.19 14.88
C LYS A 74 -23.11 6.05 13.91
N LYS A 75 -23.47 7.34 13.77
CA LYS A 75 -22.80 8.28 12.88
C LYS A 75 -21.34 8.50 13.31
N LEU A 76 -21.12 8.76 14.59
CA LEU A 76 -19.78 9.00 15.14
C LEU A 76 -18.93 7.73 15.14
N ILE A 77 -19.54 6.59 15.48
CA ILE A 77 -18.87 5.29 15.44
C ILE A 77 -18.41 4.97 14.01
N LEU A 78 -19.29 5.13 13.02
CA LEU A 78 -18.96 4.85 11.62
C LEU A 78 -17.88 5.80 11.10
N ALA A 79 -17.93 7.08 11.48
CA ALA A 79 -16.88 8.04 11.15
C ALA A 79 -15.53 7.61 11.75
N PHE A 80 -15.49 7.23 13.03
CA PHE A 80 -14.27 6.74 13.69
C PHE A 80 -13.71 5.49 13.01
N LEU A 81 -14.57 4.49 12.74
CA LEU A 81 -14.16 3.26 12.07
C LEU A 81 -13.58 3.53 10.69
N TRP A 82 -14.19 4.42 9.91
CA TRP A 82 -13.64 4.81 8.61
C TRP A 82 -12.26 5.47 8.73
N GLN A 83 -12.06 6.39 9.68
CA GLN A 83 -10.75 7.00 9.91
C GLN A 83 -9.71 5.97 10.33
N LEU A 84 -10.11 4.99 11.13
CA LEU A 84 -9.25 3.88 11.55
C LEU A 84 -8.84 2.99 10.37
N MET A 85 -9.78 2.63 9.49
CA MET A 85 -9.48 1.87 8.27
C MET A 85 -8.52 2.64 7.36
N ARG A 86 -8.82 3.92 7.15
CA ARG A 86 -8.01 4.81 6.32
C ARG A 86 -6.58 4.94 6.86
N SER A 87 -6.43 5.15 8.16
CA SER A 87 -5.12 5.27 8.79
C SER A 87 -4.34 3.96 8.69
N ASN A 88 -4.99 2.81 8.89
CA ASN A 88 -4.34 1.52 8.79
C ASN A 88 -3.76 1.26 7.39
N ILE A 89 -4.52 1.50 6.31
CA ILE A 89 -4.02 1.27 4.95
C ILE A 89 -2.88 2.24 4.58
N LEU A 90 -2.95 3.50 5.01
CA LEU A 90 -1.87 4.46 4.79
C LEU A 90 -0.59 4.09 5.56
N GLN A 91 -0.71 3.61 6.80
CA GLN A 91 0.43 3.11 7.57
C GLN A 91 1.08 1.90 6.89
N LEU A 92 0.26 0.96 6.41
CA LEU A 92 0.74 -0.20 5.64
C LEU A 92 1.50 0.23 4.38
N LEU A 93 0.99 1.21 3.64
CA LEU A 93 1.65 1.74 2.46
C LEU A 93 2.94 2.51 2.77
N ASN A 94 2.97 3.28 3.87
CA ASN A 94 4.19 3.96 4.34
C ASN A 94 5.29 2.94 4.68
N ASN A 95 4.95 1.84 5.33
CA ASN A 95 5.92 0.80 5.70
C ASN A 95 6.54 0.09 4.50
N LEU A 96 5.82 -0.02 3.37
CA LEU A 96 6.34 -0.63 2.15
C LEU A 96 7.25 0.31 1.34
N ARG A 97 7.12 1.63 1.50
CA ARG A 97 8.05 2.57 0.85
C ARG A 97 9.33 2.69 1.67
N PHE A 98 10.22 1.70 1.51
CA PHE A 98 11.57 1.71 2.08
C PHE A 98 12.40 2.95 1.72
N HIS A 99 12.04 3.70 0.66
CA HIS A 99 12.89 4.74 0.06
C HIS A 99 12.26 6.15 -0.04
N SER A 100 11.02 6.37 0.42
CA SER A 100 10.38 7.70 0.27
C SER A 100 10.67 8.61 1.46
N GLN A 101 11.92 9.09 1.56
CA GLN A 101 12.37 10.33 2.26
C GLN A 101 11.46 10.89 3.37
N GLY A 102 11.00 10.07 4.33
CA GLY A 102 10.14 10.49 5.44
C GLY A 102 8.79 11.15 5.09
N LYS A 103 8.33 11.14 3.82
CA LYS A 103 7.06 11.80 3.44
C LYS A 103 5.87 10.86 3.66
N GLU A 104 4.92 11.29 4.51
CA GLU A 104 3.66 10.57 4.73
C GLU A 104 2.89 10.41 3.41
N MET A 105 2.36 9.21 3.17
CA MET A 105 1.50 8.95 2.01
C MET A 105 0.18 9.72 2.10
N THR A 106 -0.10 10.48 1.06
CA THR A 106 -1.34 11.24 0.89
C THR A 106 -2.25 10.62 -0.17
N ASP A 107 -3.50 11.07 -0.22
CA ASP A 107 -4.46 10.62 -1.25
C ASP A 107 -4.01 11.00 -2.65
N ALA A 108 -3.36 12.16 -2.78
CA ALA A 108 -2.78 12.60 -4.05
C ALA A 108 -1.67 11.66 -4.53
N ASP A 109 -0.86 11.11 -3.61
CA ASP A 109 0.19 10.16 -3.98
C ASP A 109 -0.40 8.85 -4.52
N ILE A 110 -1.50 8.37 -3.91
CA ILE A 110 -2.22 7.16 -4.36
C ILE A 110 -2.84 7.40 -5.74
N LEU A 111 -3.45 8.57 -5.95
CA LEU A 111 -4.06 8.94 -7.22
C LEU A 111 -3.02 9.01 -8.35
N ASN A 112 -1.90 9.71 -8.08
CA ASN A 112 -0.80 9.83 -9.03
C ASN A 112 -0.18 8.48 -9.35
N TRP A 113 0.01 7.61 -8.34
CA TRP A 113 0.50 6.26 -8.56
C TRP A 113 -0.40 5.46 -9.50
N ALA A 114 -1.72 5.48 -9.27
CA ALA A 114 -2.68 4.71 -10.06
C ALA A 114 -2.69 5.16 -11.52
N ASN A 115 -2.78 6.48 -11.77
CA ASN A 115 -2.72 7.03 -13.13
C ASN A 115 -1.39 6.69 -13.83
N ASN A 116 -0.26 6.78 -13.11
CA ASN A 116 1.04 6.42 -13.66
C ASN A 116 1.15 4.92 -13.99
N LYS A 117 0.59 4.04 -13.16
CA LYS A 117 0.61 2.59 -13.38
C LYS A 117 -0.21 2.21 -14.62
N VAL A 118 -1.40 2.79 -14.78
CA VAL A 118 -2.26 2.59 -15.97
C VAL A 118 -1.58 3.17 -17.24
N LYS A 119 -1.00 4.37 -17.16
CA LYS A 119 -0.29 4.96 -18.30
C LYS A 119 0.91 4.10 -18.75
N LYS A 120 1.66 3.53 -17.80
CA LYS A 120 2.81 2.64 -18.09
C LYS A 120 2.40 1.32 -18.76
N SER A 121 1.15 0.85 -18.58
CA SER A 121 0.65 -0.34 -19.28
C SER A 121 0.14 -0.05 -20.70
N GLY A 122 0.30 1.19 -21.19
CA GLY A 122 -0.12 1.60 -22.53
C GLY A 122 -1.60 1.97 -22.62
N ARG A 123 -2.30 2.09 -21.48
CA ARG A 123 -3.70 2.51 -21.42
C ARG A 123 -3.82 4.02 -21.22
N THR A 124 -4.94 4.60 -21.67
CA THR A 124 -5.17 6.05 -21.67
C THR A 124 -6.11 6.53 -20.58
N SER A 125 -6.83 5.60 -19.92
CA SER A 125 -7.74 5.94 -18.83
C SER A 125 -7.00 6.55 -17.65
N GLN A 126 -7.62 7.52 -17.02
CA GLN A 126 -7.06 8.30 -15.94
C GLN A 126 -8.20 8.89 -15.10
N MET A 127 -7.94 9.09 -13.82
CA MET A 127 -8.88 9.72 -12.90
C MET A 127 -8.32 11.04 -12.38
N GLU A 128 -9.13 12.09 -12.40
CA GLU A 128 -8.74 13.40 -11.87
C GLU A 128 -8.88 13.46 -10.35
N SER A 129 -9.85 12.73 -9.80
CA SER A 129 -10.09 12.60 -8.36
C SER A 129 -10.81 11.29 -8.05
N PHE A 130 -10.79 10.87 -6.78
CA PHE A 130 -11.60 9.72 -6.32
C PHE A 130 -13.13 9.97 -6.35
N LYS A 131 -13.57 11.15 -6.81
CA LYS A 131 -14.98 11.52 -7.02
C LYS A 131 -15.38 11.55 -8.50
N ASP A 132 -14.45 11.24 -9.40
CA ASP A 132 -14.67 11.31 -10.84
C ASP A 132 -15.78 10.34 -11.27
N ARG A 133 -16.82 10.88 -11.92
CA ARG A 133 -18.00 10.10 -12.35
C ARG A 133 -17.65 9.06 -13.41
N ASN A 134 -16.56 9.26 -14.16
CA ASN A 134 -16.08 8.29 -15.15
C ASN A 134 -15.63 6.97 -14.49
N LEU A 135 -15.36 6.96 -13.18
CA LEU A 135 -15.02 5.75 -12.43
C LEU A 135 -16.18 4.75 -12.32
N SER A 136 -17.43 5.21 -12.50
CA SER A 136 -18.63 4.38 -12.36
C SER A 136 -18.74 3.26 -13.41
N ASN A 137 -18.10 3.40 -14.58
CA ASN A 137 -18.05 2.37 -15.60
C ASN A 137 -17.10 1.20 -15.26
N GLY A 138 -16.23 1.38 -14.26
CA GLY A 138 -15.28 0.37 -13.80
C GLY A 138 -14.05 0.15 -14.69
N ILE A 139 -13.99 0.73 -15.89
CA ILE A 139 -12.92 0.49 -16.86
C ILE A 139 -11.55 0.85 -16.29
N PHE A 140 -11.44 2.00 -15.63
CA PHE A 140 -10.19 2.44 -15.00
C PHE A 140 -9.64 1.39 -14.00
N PHE A 141 -10.51 0.81 -13.17
CA PHE A 141 -10.07 -0.19 -12.19
C PHE A 141 -9.67 -1.51 -12.83
N LEU A 142 -10.34 -1.93 -13.89
CA LEU A 142 -9.97 -3.13 -14.64
C LEU A 142 -8.63 -2.95 -15.35
N GLU A 143 -8.40 -1.78 -15.94
CA GLU A 143 -7.10 -1.43 -16.52
C GLU A 143 -6.00 -1.36 -15.45
N LEU A 144 -6.28 -0.77 -14.29
CA LEU A 144 -5.35 -0.73 -13.16
C LEU A 144 -5.01 -2.14 -12.64
N LEU A 145 -6.02 -3.00 -12.46
CA LEU A 145 -5.82 -4.39 -12.03
C LEU A 145 -5.00 -5.18 -13.06
N SER A 146 -5.25 -5.00 -14.35
CA SER A 146 -4.46 -5.60 -15.42
C SER A 146 -3.05 -5.01 -15.54
N ALA A 147 -2.84 -3.75 -15.16
CA ALA A 147 -1.51 -3.13 -15.11
C ALA A 147 -0.67 -3.65 -13.94
N VAL A 148 -1.32 -4.10 -12.88
CA VAL A 148 -0.70 -4.68 -11.68
C VAL A 148 -0.43 -6.17 -11.86
N GLU A 149 -1.36 -6.91 -12.46
CA GLU A 149 -1.19 -8.33 -12.80
C GLU A 149 -1.89 -8.63 -14.14
N PRO A 150 -1.16 -8.70 -15.28
CA PRO A 150 -1.75 -8.81 -16.61
C PRO A 150 -2.70 -9.99 -16.82
N ARG A 151 -2.52 -11.08 -16.06
CA ARG A 151 -3.29 -12.32 -16.22
C ARG A 151 -4.57 -12.38 -15.38
N ILE A 152 -4.82 -11.39 -14.51
CA ILE A 152 -5.94 -11.48 -13.55
C ILE A 152 -7.28 -11.05 -14.17
N VAL A 153 -7.25 -10.21 -15.21
CA VAL A 153 -8.43 -9.67 -15.88
C VAL A 153 -8.70 -10.42 -17.18
N ASN A 154 -9.90 -10.98 -17.31
CA ASN A 154 -10.43 -11.55 -18.53
C ASN A 154 -11.31 -10.50 -19.21
N TRP A 155 -10.76 -9.84 -20.22
CA TRP A 155 -11.42 -8.78 -20.98
C TRP A 155 -12.70 -9.23 -21.71
N LYS A 156 -12.91 -10.55 -21.91
CA LYS A 156 -14.17 -11.06 -22.50
C LYS A 156 -15.38 -10.90 -21.59
N LEU A 157 -15.16 -10.70 -20.29
CA LEU A 157 -16.22 -10.49 -19.29
C LEU A 157 -16.49 -9.01 -19.03
N VAL A 158 -15.69 -8.12 -19.61
CA VAL A 158 -15.75 -6.68 -19.38
C VAL A 158 -16.73 -6.06 -20.38
N THR A 159 -17.66 -5.26 -19.88
CA THR A 159 -18.63 -4.50 -20.69
C THR A 159 -18.16 -3.06 -20.86
N ALA A 160 -18.81 -2.29 -21.73
CA ALA A 160 -18.50 -0.86 -21.93
C ALA A 160 -18.85 0.00 -20.69
N GLY A 161 -19.78 -0.46 -19.84
CA GLY A 161 -20.19 0.27 -18.64
C GLY A 161 -21.07 1.48 -18.93
N GLU A 162 -21.86 1.43 -20.02
CA GLU A 162 -22.78 2.51 -20.42
C GLU A 162 -24.08 2.43 -19.62
N GLU A 163 -24.71 1.25 -19.59
CA GLU A 163 -25.92 0.98 -18.82
C GLU A 163 -25.62 0.58 -17.37
N ASP A 164 -26.61 0.71 -16.48
CA ASP A 164 -26.41 0.43 -15.06
C ASP A 164 -26.17 -1.06 -14.76
N GLU A 165 -26.77 -1.97 -15.52
CA GLU A 165 -26.48 -3.41 -15.42
C GLU A 165 -25.04 -3.72 -15.84
N ASP A 166 -24.55 -3.07 -16.90
CA ASP A 166 -23.17 -3.18 -17.36
C ASP A 166 -22.18 -2.69 -16.29
N LYS A 167 -22.45 -1.52 -15.70
CA LYS A 167 -21.63 -0.97 -14.61
C LYS A 167 -21.62 -1.92 -13.41
N LYS A 168 -22.76 -2.51 -13.08
CA LYS A 168 -22.89 -3.46 -11.97
C LYS A 168 -22.11 -4.76 -12.21
N LEU A 169 -22.14 -5.27 -13.45
CA LEU A 169 -21.32 -6.42 -13.86
C LEU A 169 -19.83 -6.10 -13.72
N ASN A 170 -19.38 -4.97 -14.26
CA ASN A 170 -17.99 -4.52 -14.15
C ASN A 170 -17.58 -4.32 -12.67
N ALA A 171 -18.40 -3.65 -11.86
CA ALA A 171 -18.15 -3.43 -10.44
C ALA A 171 -18.03 -4.73 -9.64
N THR A 172 -18.94 -5.68 -9.88
CA THR A 172 -18.90 -7.01 -9.26
C THR A 172 -17.63 -7.76 -9.67
N TYR A 173 -17.24 -7.64 -10.94
CA TYR A 173 -16.03 -8.27 -11.45
C TYR A 173 -14.76 -7.67 -10.84
N ILE A 174 -14.66 -6.34 -10.75
CA ILE A 174 -13.54 -5.61 -10.09
C ILE A 174 -13.34 -6.12 -8.67
N ILE A 175 -14.41 -6.20 -7.88
CA ILE A 175 -14.34 -6.67 -6.48
C ILE A 175 -13.85 -8.11 -6.41
N SER A 176 -14.34 -8.97 -7.29
CA SER A 176 -13.95 -10.38 -7.36
C SER A 176 -12.47 -10.55 -7.71
N VAL A 177 -12.00 -9.81 -8.72
CA VAL A 177 -10.61 -9.81 -9.17
C VAL A 177 -9.67 -9.23 -8.11
N ALA A 178 -10.00 -8.09 -7.51
CA ALA A 178 -9.19 -7.47 -6.47
C ALA A 178 -9.07 -8.38 -5.23
N ARG A 179 -10.16 -9.04 -4.81
CA ARG A 179 -10.11 -10.04 -3.74
C ARG A 179 -9.27 -11.26 -4.12
N LYS A 180 -9.35 -11.72 -5.38
CA LYS A 180 -8.52 -12.82 -5.89
C LYS A 180 -7.03 -12.49 -5.87
N LEU A 181 -6.65 -11.23 -6.12
CA LEU A 181 -5.26 -10.78 -5.93
C LEU A 181 -4.82 -10.86 -4.46
N GLY A 182 -5.75 -10.72 -3.52
CA GLY A 182 -5.47 -10.68 -2.08
C GLY A 182 -5.74 -9.31 -1.45
N CYS A 183 -6.38 -8.38 -2.16
CA CYS A 183 -6.81 -7.11 -1.58
C CYS A 183 -7.89 -7.36 -0.52
N SER A 184 -7.64 -6.95 0.73
CA SER A 184 -8.60 -7.09 1.83
C SER A 184 -9.63 -5.94 1.82
N ILE A 185 -10.62 -6.07 0.93
CA ILE A 185 -11.64 -5.03 0.67
C ILE A 185 -13.06 -5.49 1.03
N PHE A 186 -13.86 -4.55 1.51
CA PHE A 186 -15.26 -4.75 1.96
C PHE A 186 -16.26 -3.91 1.17
N LEU A 187 -15.89 -3.54 -0.06
CA LEU A 187 -16.70 -2.71 -0.96
C LEU A 187 -17.88 -3.51 -1.51
N LEU A 188 -18.98 -2.80 -1.77
CA LEU A 188 -20.12 -3.30 -2.54
C LEU A 188 -20.04 -2.79 -3.99
N PRO A 189 -20.66 -3.47 -4.97
CA PRO A 189 -20.72 -2.98 -6.34
C PRO A 189 -21.27 -1.55 -6.45
N GLU A 190 -22.28 -1.24 -5.63
CA GLU A 190 -22.93 0.07 -5.55
C GLU A 190 -21.94 1.18 -5.15
N ASP A 191 -20.93 0.88 -4.32
CA ASP A 191 -19.91 1.87 -3.93
C ASP A 191 -19.07 2.33 -5.13
N ILE A 192 -18.89 1.47 -6.14
CA ILE A 192 -18.16 1.81 -7.38
C ILE A 192 -19.11 2.57 -8.31
N MET A 193 -20.32 2.06 -8.51
CA MET A 193 -21.32 2.67 -9.40
C MET A 193 -21.68 4.10 -8.97
N GLU A 194 -21.87 4.33 -7.67
CA GLU A 194 -22.19 5.65 -7.11
C GLU A 194 -20.96 6.56 -6.93
N VAL A 195 -19.76 6.01 -7.16
CA VAL A 195 -18.46 6.67 -6.93
C VAL A 195 -18.33 7.16 -5.49
N ASN A 196 -18.47 6.23 -4.55
CA ASN A 196 -18.23 6.50 -3.14
C ASN A 196 -16.72 6.71 -2.91
N GLN A 197 -16.28 7.97 -2.92
CA GLN A 197 -14.87 8.38 -2.81
C GLN A 197 -14.07 7.63 -1.74
N LYS A 198 -14.68 7.33 -0.59
CA LYS A 198 -14.01 6.68 0.54
C LYS A 198 -13.65 5.24 0.22
N MET A 199 -14.55 4.59 -0.49
CA MET A 199 -14.47 3.19 -0.91
C MET A 199 -13.52 3.07 -2.11
N ILE A 200 -13.65 3.96 -3.09
CA ILE A 200 -12.75 4.08 -4.24
C ILE A 200 -11.28 4.30 -3.82
N LEU A 201 -11.05 5.21 -2.86
CA LEU A 201 -9.72 5.43 -2.28
C LEU A 201 -9.16 4.15 -1.63
N THR A 202 -9.98 3.46 -0.83
CA THR A 202 -9.58 2.23 -0.14
C THR A 202 -9.27 1.10 -1.12
N LEU A 203 -10.05 0.97 -2.19
CA LEU A 203 -9.80 0.01 -3.27
C LEU A 203 -8.45 0.28 -3.94
N THR A 204 -8.23 1.52 -4.36
CA THR A 204 -6.99 1.94 -5.05
C THR A 204 -5.76 1.73 -4.16
N ALA A 205 -5.86 2.14 -2.90
CA ALA A 205 -4.82 1.97 -1.89
C ALA A 205 -4.49 0.48 -1.64
N SER A 206 -5.50 -0.39 -1.65
CA SER A 206 -5.31 -1.84 -1.46
C SER A 206 -4.61 -2.47 -2.67
N ILE A 207 -4.97 -2.07 -3.89
CA ILE A 207 -4.30 -2.51 -5.12
C ILE A 207 -2.84 -2.05 -5.14
N MET A 208 -2.60 -0.79 -4.75
CA MET A 208 -1.26 -0.22 -4.60
C MET A 208 -0.41 -1.01 -3.59
N TYR A 209 -0.99 -1.30 -2.42
CA TYR A 209 -0.31 -2.05 -1.36
C TYR A 209 0.16 -3.41 -1.87
N TRP A 210 -0.72 -4.14 -2.55
CA TRP A 210 -0.36 -5.44 -3.12
C TRP A 210 0.75 -5.33 -4.18
N SER A 211 0.66 -4.34 -5.07
CA SER A 211 1.69 -4.13 -6.11
C SER A 211 3.05 -3.83 -5.50
N LEU A 212 3.12 -2.94 -4.52
CA LEU A 212 4.38 -2.57 -3.86
C LEU A 212 4.95 -3.70 -3.01
N GLN A 213 4.09 -4.50 -2.39
CA GLN A 213 4.53 -5.66 -1.62
C GLN A 213 5.25 -6.67 -2.52
N ARG A 214 4.73 -6.92 -3.73
CA ARG A 214 5.39 -7.80 -4.70
C ARG A 214 6.72 -7.26 -5.20
N GLU A 215 6.76 -5.97 -5.55
CA GLU A 215 7.99 -5.31 -5.98
C GLU A 215 9.09 -5.40 -4.88
N ALA A 216 8.70 -5.35 -3.60
CA ALA A 216 9.65 -5.54 -2.49
C ALA A 216 10.21 -6.97 -2.40
N VAL A 217 9.39 -8.00 -2.65
CA VAL A 217 9.85 -9.41 -2.66
C VAL A 217 10.77 -9.69 -3.84
N GLU A 218 10.38 -9.25 -5.04
CA GLU A 218 11.19 -9.44 -6.27
C GLU A 218 12.55 -8.74 -6.18
N ASN A 219 12.62 -7.57 -5.52
CA ASN A 219 13.89 -6.86 -5.27
C ASN A 219 14.77 -7.55 -4.21
N SER A 220 14.19 -8.21 -3.21
CA SER A 220 14.98 -8.99 -2.25
C SER A 220 15.62 -10.23 -2.87
N GLU A 221 14.87 -10.97 -3.71
CA GLU A 221 15.37 -12.20 -4.37
C GLU A 221 16.46 -11.90 -5.41
N SER A 222 16.34 -10.79 -6.15
CA SER A 222 17.37 -10.37 -7.13
C SER A 222 18.67 -9.88 -6.49
N THR A 223 18.65 -9.43 -5.24
CA THR A 223 19.86 -9.01 -4.52
C THR A 223 20.66 -10.22 -4.02
N GLU A 224 19.99 -11.30 -3.60
CA GLU A 224 20.66 -12.52 -3.12
C GLU A 224 21.39 -13.29 -4.24
N LEU A 225 20.84 -13.31 -5.46
CA LEU A 225 21.47 -13.97 -6.63
C LEU A 225 22.74 -13.27 -7.14
N SER A 226 23.01 -12.04 -6.71
CA SER A 226 24.20 -11.27 -7.15
C SER A 226 25.41 -11.42 -6.23
N ALA A 227 25.26 -12.08 -5.07
CA ALA A 227 26.34 -12.26 -4.09
C ALA A 227 27.20 -13.52 -4.31
N ASP A 228 26.70 -14.51 -5.08
CA ASP A 228 27.36 -15.83 -5.23
C ASP A 228 28.34 -15.93 -6.42
N ASP A 229 28.44 -14.92 -7.30
CA ASP A 229 29.33 -14.95 -8.48
C ASP A 229 30.72 -14.32 -8.23
N ALA A 230 30.99 -13.84 -7.01
CA ALA A 230 32.26 -13.18 -6.67
C ALA A 230 33.36 -14.12 -6.14
N SER A 231 33.23 -15.44 -6.27
CA SER A 231 34.24 -16.39 -5.77
C SER A 231 34.37 -17.64 -6.64
N GLN A 232 34.86 -17.47 -7.87
CA GLN A 232 35.68 -18.49 -8.54
C GLN A 232 36.54 -17.84 -9.62
N LYS A 233 37.75 -17.41 -9.25
CA LYS A 233 38.87 -17.29 -10.19
C LYS A 233 40.01 -18.17 -9.70
N THR A 234 39.97 -19.42 -10.14
CA THR A 234 41.09 -20.36 -10.16
C THR A 234 42.19 -19.82 -11.08
N PRO A 235 43.46 -19.76 -10.66
CA PRO A 235 44.59 -19.57 -11.58
C PRO A 235 45.03 -20.95 -12.08
N SER A 236 44.96 -21.19 -13.40
CA SER A 236 45.60 -22.32 -14.06
C SER A 236 46.91 -21.89 -14.70
N GLU A 237 47.93 -22.73 -14.44
CA GLU A 237 49.22 -22.94 -15.09
C GLU A 237 49.16 -22.70 -16.63
N GLY A 238 50.17 -22.18 -17.33
CA GLY A 238 51.60 -22.45 -17.26
C GLY A 238 51.98 -23.23 -18.52
N GLU A 239 52.49 -22.56 -19.57
CA GLU A 239 53.38 -23.08 -20.63
C GLU A 239 53.61 -21.99 -21.70
N GLU A 240 54.83 -21.43 -21.73
CA GLU A 240 55.36 -20.62 -22.83
C GLU A 240 56.38 -21.49 -23.60
N ASP A 241 56.20 -21.61 -24.92
CA ASP A 241 57.23 -22.03 -25.87
C ASP A 241 57.63 -20.79 -26.69
N GLY A 242 58.93 -20.53 -26.79
CA GLY A 242 59.44 -19.29 -27.38
C GLY A 242 60.95 -19.11 -27.22
N SER A 243 61.73 -19.97 -27.89
CA SER A 243 63.17 -19.79 -28.08
C SER A 243 63.47 -18.57 -28.97
N ALA A 244 64.21 -17.58 -28.46
CA ALA A 244 65.31 -16.91 -29.19
C ALA A 244 66.15 -16.02 -28.25
N VAL A 245 67.46 -16.17 -28.40
CA VAL A 245 68.56 -15.60 -27.61
C VAL A 245 69.06 -14.28 -28.22
N ALA A 246 69.34 -13.26 -27.39
CA ALA A 246 70.41 -12.25 -27.52
C ALA A 246 70.15 -11.16 -26.44
N GLU A 247 70.84 -11.14 -25.31
CA GLU A 247 72.17 -10.53 -25.04
C GLU A 247 72.21 -8.98 -25.07
N SER A 248 72.51 -8.42 -23.88
CA SER A 248 73.26 -7.18 -23.60
C SER A 248 72.66 -5.76 -23.76
N VAL A 249 72.64 -5.06 -22.61
CA VAL A 249 73.27 -3.73 -22.34
C VAL A 249 72.47 -2.42 -22.51
N SER A 250 72.21 -1.77 -21.36
CA SER A 250 72.25 -0.32 -21.00
C SER A 250 71.34 0.76 -21.62
N GLY A 251 70.97 1.75 -20.77
CA GLY A 251 70.67 3.15 -21.14
C GLY A 251 69.21 3.56 -20.98
N LEU A 252 68.74 4.13 -19.85
CA LEU A 252 68.74 5.56 -19.47
C LEU A 252 68.16 6.54 -20.51
N THR A 253 66.92 6.98 -20.20
CA THR A 253 66.30 8.32 -20.34
C THR A 253 66.49 9.17 -21.60
N ILE A 254 65.33 9.61 -22.10
CA ILE A 254 65.03 10.60 -23.14
C ILE A 254 65.76 11.94 -22.91
N ASP A 255 66.41 12.43 -23.96
CA ASP A 255 67.02 13.77 -24.05
C ASP A 255 65.97 14.88 -24.17
N ASP A 256 66.33 15.99 -23.52
CA ASP A 256 65.72 17.31 -23.55
C ASP A 256 66.12 18.09 -24.83
N ALA A 257 65.33 19.11 -25.13
CA ALA A 257 65.34 19.94 -26.32
C ALA A 257 66.53 20.92 -26.43
N SER A 258 66.55 21.63 -27.57
CA SER A 258 67.28 22.85 -27.98
C SER A 258 68.36 22.59 -29.08
N THR A 259 68.52 23.38 -30.14
CA THR A 259 68.22 24.80 -30.37
C THR A 259 68.14 25.10 -31.87
N GLU A 260 67.48 26.21 -32.20
CA GLU A 260 67.53 26.99 -33.44
C GLU A 260 68.96 27.21 -33.99
N SER A 261 69.09 27.07 -35.32
CA SER A 261 69.80 27.94 -36.29
C SER A 261 70.38 27.14 -37.44
#